data_AF-A0A7C3V9F4-F1
#
_entry.id   AF-A0A7C3V9F4-F1
#
_cell.length_a   1.000
_cell.length_b   1.000
_cell.length_c   1.000
_cell.angle_alpha   90.00
_cell.angle_beta   90.00
_cell.angle_gamma   90.00
#
_symmetry.space_group_name_H-M   'P 1'
#
loop_
_entity.id
_entity.type
_entity.pdbx_description
1 polymer ?
#
loop_
_entity_poly.entity_id
_entity_poly.type
_entity_poly.pdbx_seq_one_letter_code
_entity_poly.pdbx_strand_id
1 'polypeptide(L)'
;MLNIFLAVFFLLLNSLFVLIEFAIVRARPTKFEELSQKGSKTAKISLGIVSNLNSYLASIQLGITIASIGLGWIAQPLVSNLIKNLFVATNIEIIKYYSYSISIVVSFIIVTSLHIILGEQVPKYIAISIAEKITMFFAIPLKIFYEITFYPMLFINKTSEFFVRLVGIKKNKESQIYSEDEIRLILSQSEELGRISLQRLMMFEHIFDFGKTTVKEIMTPVDKTIFVNANSSYLDFINILNRHKFSRYPVKDGDRIIGFVHIKEVLLNRAQNVSEFDIRKFLREIKTVNQDLPIERTLRFFQENNIHISLVSNEKDEVAGILSVEDIIEDITGEIRDEFEKRPTYRLDKILDKDSSIMDIKSLDKFEAINEMINKILKNKLNFSIKEAKEKIIKREKLFSTAIGHQISIPHARIEGLKTPIIIVGKSENGINFIAPDQKPVKLIFLIFSPFNDSSIQLNILSKISKMISNVTLKKKLLNAKTVDKIEEVMTIFEDNIPAD
;
A
#
# COMPACT_ATOMS: atom_id res chain seq x y z
N MET A 1 6.85 43.55 -44.00
CA MET A 1 7.01 42.11 -44.29
C MET A 1 7.78 41.37 -43.21
N LEU A 2 9.01 41.79 -42.86
CA LEU A 2 9.81 41.12 -41.81
C LEU A 2 9.07 41.00 -40.47
N ASN A 3 8.44 42.07 -39.98
CA ASN A 3 7.71 42.04 -38.70
C ASN A 3 6.49 41.11 -38.73
N ILE A 4 5.83 40.94 -39.88
CA ILE A 4 4.72 39.98 -40.04
C ILE A 4 5.27 38.56 -39.91
N PHE A 5 6.38 38.27 -40.60
CA PHE A 5 7.05 36.98 -40.50
C PHE A 5 7.47 36.67 -39.07
N LEU A 6 8.08 37.63 -38.37
CA LEU A 6 8.49 37.46 -36.97
C LEU A 6 7.29 37.25 -36.04
N ALA A 7 6.19 37.98 -36.23
CA ALA A 7 4.97 37.77 -35.44
C ALA A 7 4.40 36.36 -35.65
N VAL A 8 4.30 35.90 -36.89
CA VAL A 8 3.84 34.53 -37.20
C VAL A 8 4.81 33.50 -36.64
N PHE A 9 6.13 33.72 -36.76
CA PHE A 9 7.15 32.85 -36.20
C PHE A 9 7.01 32.70 -34.68
N PHE A 10 6.90 33.80 -33.94
CA PHE A 10 6.73 33.75 -32.49
C PHE A 10 5.41 33.11 -32.06
N LEU A 11 4.32 33.33 -32.82
CA LEU A 11 3.04 32.67 -32.57
C LEU A 11 3.16 31.14 -32.74
N LEU A 12 3.78 30.68 -33.83
CA LEU A 12 4.00 29.25 -34.08
C LEU A 12 4.99 28.63 -33.09
N LEU A 13 6.03 29.38 -32.70
CA LEU A 13 6.99 28.93 -31.70
C LEU A 13 6.32 28.72 -30.34
N ASN A 14 5.45 29.65 -29.92
CA ASN A 14 4.64 29.49 -28.72
C ASN A 14 3.73 28.26 -28.83
N SER A 15 3.01 28.15 -29.95
CA SER A 15 2.13 27.04 -30.29
C SER A 15 2.84 25.68 -30.17
N LEU A 16 4.08 25.60 -30.67
CA LEU A 16 4.92 24.41 -30.59
C LEU A 16 5.30 24.06 -29.14
N PHE A 17 5.72 25.04 -28.33
CA PHE A 17 6.07 24.77 -26.94
C PHE A 17 4.85 24.30 -26.12
N VAL A 18 3.69 24.91 -26.31
CA VAL A 18 2.44 24.47 -25.66
C VAL A 18 2.05 23.06 -26.13
N LEU A 19 2.18 22.77 -27.42
CA LEU A 19 1.93 21.42 -27.96
C LEU A 19 2.78 20.37 -27.23
N ILE A 20 4.09 20.65 -27.07
CA ILE A 20 5.04 19.75 -26.43
C ILE A 20 4.74 19.63 -24.93
N GLU A 21 4.48 20.73 -24.23
CA GLU A 21 4.13 20.77 -22.80
C GLU A 21 2.95 19.83 -22.49
N PHE A 22 1.83 20.01 -23.19
CA PHE A 22 0.64 19.22 -22.95
C PHE A 22 0.82 17.76 -23.37
N ALA A 23 1.62 17.49 -24.39
CA ALA A 23 1.93 16.13 -24.80
C ALA A 23 2.73 15.39 -23.72
N ILE A 24 3.80 15.98 -23.17
CA ILE A 24 4.60 15.32 -22.14
C ILE A 24 3.85 15.14 -20.82
N VAL A 25 2.94 16.05 -20.48
CA VAL A 25 2.08 15.93 -19.29
C VAL A 25 1.04 14.82 -19.45
N ARG A 26 0.49 14.65 -20.66
CA ARG A 26 -0.57 13.65 -20.93
C ARG A 26 -0.03 12.26 -21.26
N ALA A 27 1.19 12.16 -21.74
CA ALA A 27 1.77 10.90 -22.20
C ALA A 27 1.96 9.90 -21.06
N ARG A 28 1.69 8.61 -21.33
CA ARG A 28 1.77 7.54 -20.34
C ARG A 28 3.19 6.92 -20.31
N PRO A 29 3.91 6.92 -19.17
CA PRO A 29 5.26 6.35 -19.06
C PRO A 29 5.36 4.89 -19.50
N THR A 30 4.36 4.08 -19.14
CA THR A 30 4.30 2.64 -19.43
C THR A 30 4.40 2.33 -20.92
N LYS A 31 3.90 3.22 -21.79
CA LYS A 31 3.99 3.02 -23.24
C LYS A 31 5.42 3.19 -23.77
N PHE A 32 6.18 4.12 -23.19
CA PHE A 32 7.57 4.33 -23.56
C PHE A 32 8.47 3.23 -23.00
N GLU A 33 8.17 2.70 -21.82
CA GLU A 33 8.85 1.52 -21.26
C GLU A 33 8.71 0.31 -22.20
N GLU A 34 7.47 0.01 -22.64
CA GLU A 34 7.19 -1.08 -23.58
C GLU A 34 8.00 -0.93 -24.88
N LEU A 35 8.01 0.28 -25.47
CA LEU A 35 8.74 0.56 -26.71
C LEU A 35 10.27 0.60 -26.52
N SER A 36 10.75 1.03 -25.36
CA SER A 36 12.17 1.03 -25.00
C SER A 36 12.68 -0.40 -24.84
N GLN A 37 11.91 -1.30 -24.24
CA GLN A 37 12.24 -2.73 -24.14
C GLN A 37 12.31 -3.39 -25.52
N LYS A 38 11.49 -2.92 -26.48
CA LYS A 38 11.55 -3.31 -27.90
C LYS A 38 12.70 -2.65 -28.69
N GLY A 39 13.63 -1.94 -28.02
CA GLY A 39 14.84 -1.39 -28.63
C GLY A 39 14.72 0.03 -29.19
N SER A 40 13.60 0.73 -28.99
CA SER A 40 13.44 2.11 -29.49
C SER A 40 14.26 3.12 -28.67
N LYS A 41 15.27 3.73 -29.30
CA LYS A 41 16.11 4.78 -28.68
C LYS A 41 15.31 6.03 -28.32
N THR A 42 14.37 6.45 -29.17
CA THR A 42 13.51 7.62 -28.92
C THR A 42 12.55 7.37 -27.77
N ALA A 43 12.04 6.14 -27.62
CA ALA A 43 11.22 5.76 -26.47
C ALA A 43 12.01 5.83 -25.16
N LYS A 44 13.28 5.39 -25.15
CA LYS A 44 14.16 5.50 -23.99
C LYS A 44 14.39 6.96 -23.56
N ILE A 45 14.61 7.87 -24.52
CA ILE A 45 14.75 9.30 -24.23
C ILE A 45 13.43 9.89 -23.73
N SER A 46 12.31 9.55 -24.39
CA SER A 46 10.96 10.00 -24.00
C SER A 46 10.61 9.59 -22.57
N LEU A 47 10.96 8.35 -22.19
CA LEU A 47 10.80 7.86 -20.83
C LEU A 47 11.60 8.71 -19.84
N GLY A 48 12.86 9.03 -20.16
CA GLY A 48 13.68 9.92 -19.32
C GLY A 48 13.09 11.33 -19.17
N ILE A 49 12.44 11.86 -20.21
CA ILE A 49 11.78 13.18 -20.18
C ILE A 49 10.56 13.13 -19.26
N VAL A 50 9.66 12.16 -19.45
CA VAL A 50 8.41 12.07 -18.67
C VAL A 50 8.69 11.69 -17.21
N SER A 51 9.75 10.91 -16.94
CA SER A 51 10.17 10.60 -15.56
C SER A 51 10.81 11.78 -14.82
N ASN A 52 11.34 12.79 -15.53
CA ASN A 52 11.87 14.03 -14.95
C ASN A 52 11.08 15.25 -15.42
N LEU A 53 9.75 15.11 -15.44
CA LEU A 53 8.81 16.07 -16.03
C LEU A 53 9.05 17.50 -15.54
N ASN A 54 9.24 17.71 -14.24
CA ASN A 54 9.39 19.04 -13.64
C ASN A 54 10.55 19.85 -14.25
N SER A 55 11.70 19.20 -14.52
CA SER A 55 12.87 19.89 -15.06
C SER A 55 12.65 20.32 -16.51
N TYR A 56 12.01 19.46 -17.31
CA TYR A 56 11.68 19.76 -18.71
C TYR A 56 10.56 20.80 -18.83
N LEU A 57 9.56 20.75 -17.94
CA LEU A 57 8.49 21.75 -17.88
C LEU A 57 9.04 23.15 -17.63
N ALA A 58 9.97 23.30 -16.69
CA ALA A 58 10.60 24.60 -16.42
C ALA A 58 11.29 25.19 -17.67
N SER A 59 12.03 24.37 -18.42
CA SER A 59 12.63 24.78 -19.69
C SER A 59 11.59 25.18 -20.73
N ILE A 60 10.54 24.38 -20.93
CA ILE A 60 9.46 24.67 -21.88
C ILE A 60 8.76 25.98 -21.52
N GLN A 61 8.48 26.22 -20.25
CA GLN A 61 7.84 27.45 -19.75
C GLN A 61 8.67 28.70 -20.07
N LEU A 62 10.00 28.61 -20.01
CA LEU A 62 10.86 29.69 -20.49
C LEU A 62 10.67 29.94 -21.99
N GLY A 63 10.61 28.87 -22.80
CA GLY A 63 10.33 28.96 -24.23
C GLY A 63 9.00 29.64 -24.54
N ILE A 64 7.92 29.24 -23.85
CA ILE A 64 6.59 29.86 -23.95
C ILE A 64 6.64 31.34 -23.59
N THR A 65 7.33 31.67 -22.49
CA THR A 65 7.44 33.05 -22.01
C THR A 65 8.18 33.94 -23.02
N ILE A 66 9.32 33.49 -23.52
CA ILE A 66 10.10 34.23 -24.53
C ILE A 66 9.29 34.41 -25.81
N ALA A 67 8.62 33.35 -26.27
CA ALA A 67 7.81 33.41 -27.48
C ALA A 67 6.60 34.34 -27.34
N SER A 68 5.92 34.29 -26.19
CA SER A 68 4.76 35.15 -25.89
C SER A 68 5.14 36.62 -25.77
N ILE A 69 6.23 36.94 -25.06
CA ILE A 69 6.73 38.32 -24.94
C ILE A 69 7.20 38.85 -26.30
N GLY A 70 7.95 38.03 -27.06
CA GLY A 70 8.40 38.38 -28.40
C GLY A 70 7.24 38.63 -29.37
N LEU A 71 6.20 37.80 -29.32
CA LEU A 71 4.96 38.01 -30.07
C LEU A 71 4.30 39.34 -29.68
N GLY A 72 4.09 39.59 -28.39
CA GLY A 72 3.46 40.83 -27.93
C GLY A 72 4.22 42.08 -28.36
N TRP A 73 5.55 42.07 -28.26
CA TRP A 73 6.43 43.17 -28.66
C TRP A 73 6.29 43.51 -30.14
N ILE A 74 6.18 42.50 -31.02
CA ILE A 74 6.20 42.70 -32.48
C ILE A 74 4.78 42.85 -33.04
N ALA A 75 3.84 42.01 -32.59
CA ALA A 75 2.50 41.93 -33.15
C ALA A 75 1.62 43.12 -32.77
N GLN A 76 1.70 43.60 -31.52
CA GLN A 76 0.84 44.70 -31.07
C GLN A 76 1.07 46.00 -31.87
N PRO A 77 2.32 46.49 -32.06
CA PRO A 77 2.55 47.71 -32.83
C PRO A 77 2.20 47.52 -34.32
N LEU A 78 2.45 46.32 -34.85
CA LEU A 78 2.16 45.98 -36.23
C LEU A 78 0.66 46.03 -36.51
N VAL A 79 -0.15 45.35 -35.69
CA VAL A 79 -1.60 45.32 -35.84
C VAL A 79 -2.19 46.71 -35.54
N SER A 80 -1.66 47.43 -34.54
CA SER A 80 -2.08 48.81 -34.23
C SER A 80 -1.88 49.75 -35.42
N ASN A 81 -0.75 49.66 -36.13
CA ASN A 81 -0.49 50.51 -37.29
C ASN A 81 -1.40 50.17 -38.49
N LEU A 82 -1.69 48.88 -38.69
CA LEU A 82 -2.65 48.45 -39.71
C LEU A 82 -4.05 48.99 -39.42
N ILE A 83 -4.51 48.86 -38.17
CA ILE A 83 -5.82 49.38 -37.73
C ILE A 83 -5.87 50.90 -37.83
N LYS A 84 -4.81 51.59 -37.42
CA LYS A 84 -4.72 53.05 -37.53
C LYS A 84 -4.87 53.52 -38.98
N ASN A 85 -4.20 52.87 -39.92
CA ASN A 85 -4.29 53.22 -41.34
C ASN A 85 -5.70 53.01 -41.89
N LEU A 86 -6.41 51.97 -41.43
CA LEU A 86 -7.81 51.74 -41.78
C LEU A 86 -8.71 52.86 -41.21
N PHE A 87 -8.49 53.30 -39.98
CA PHE A 87 -9.26 54.39 -39.37
C PHE A 87 -9.00 55.75 -40.01
N VAL A 88 -7.76 56.07 -40.37
CA VAL A 88 -7.41 57.33 -41.04
C VAL A 88 -8.01 57.42 -42.45
N ALA A 89 -8.21 56.27 -43.12
CA ALA A 89 -8.89 56.20 -44.41
C ALA A 89 -10.41 56.49 -44.33
N THR A 90 -10.99 56.53 -43.12
CA THR A 90 -12.39 56.92 -42.93
C THR A 90 -12.54 58.44 -42.84
N ASN A 91 -13.64 58.99 -43.35
CA ASN A 91 -13.89 60.44 -43.37
C ASN A 91 -14.47 61.01 -42.05
N ILE A 92 -14.35 60.29 -40.93
CA ILE A 92 -14.97 60.64 -39.65
C ILE A 92 -13.93 61.29 -38.72
N GLU A 93 -14.11 62.58 -38.39
CA GLU A 93 -13.12 63.38 -37.62
C GLU A 93 -12.89 62.87 -36.18
N ILE A 94 -13.96 62.45 -35.50
CA ILE A 94 -13.88 61.86 -34.15
C ILE A 94 -13.00 60.61 -34.12
N ILE A 95 -13.07 59.79 -35.17
CA ILE A 95 -12.27 58.57 -35.28
C ILE A 95 -10.79 58.91 -35.52
N LYS A 96 -10.50 59.99 -36.26
CA LYS A 96 -9.11 60.44 -36.48
C LYS A 96 -8.45 60.92 -35.19
N TYR A 97 -9.18 61.65 -34.33
CA TYR A 97 -8.65 62.17 -33.06
C TYR A 97 -8.29 61.05 -32.07
N TYR A 98 -9.17 60.05 -31.90
CA TYR A 98 -8.93 58.91 -31.00
C TYR A 98 -8.30 57.68 -31.66
N SER A 99 -7.92 57.79 -32.94
CA SER A 99 -7.44 56.66 -33.76
C SER A 99 -6.30 55.89 -33.11
N TYR A 100 -5.35 56.57 -32.48
CA TYR A 100 -4.19 55.95 -31.85
C TYR A 100 -4.57 55.07 -30.65
N SER A 101 -5.31 55.62 -29.68
CA SER A 101 -5.72 54.89 -28.48
C SER A 101 -6.65 53.72 -28.80
N ILE A 102 -7.61 53.92 -29.71
CA ILE A 102 -8.53 52.86 -30.15
C ILE A 102 -7.75 51.75 -30.86
N SER A 103 -6.78 52.10 -31.72
CA SER A 103 -5.96 51.10 -32.43
C SER A 103 -5.14 50.24 -31.47
N ILE A 104 -4.61 50.81 -30.38
CA ILE A 104 -3.87 50.06 -29.36
C ILE A 104 -4.78 49.06 -28.64
N VAL A 105 -5.96 49.49 -28.21
CA VAL A 105 -6.89 48.62 -27.47
C VAL A 105 -7.40 47.49 -28.37
N VAL A 106 -7.81 47.81 -29.60
CA VAL A 106 -8.30 46.80 -30.56
C VAL A 106 -7.16 45.86 -30.98
N SER A 107 -5.94 46.37 -31.22
CA SER A 107 -4.80 45.51 -31.55
C SER A 107 -4.43 44.57 -30.42
N PHE A 108 -4.46 45.05 -29.17
CA PHE A 108 -4.23 44.21 -27.99
C PHE A 108 -5.25 43.07 -27.93
N ILE A 109 -6.55 43.37 -28.04
CA ILE A 109 -7.61 42.34 -28.03
C ILE A 109 -7.40 41.31 -29.13
N ILE A 110 -7.10 41.75 -30.36
CA ILE A 110 -6.89 40.85 -31.50
C ILE A 110 -5.65 39.97 -31.29
N VAL A 111 -4.52 40.57 -30.90
CA VAL A 111 -3.27 39.82 -30.68
C VAL A 111 -3.42 38.82 -29.55
N THR A 112 -4.03 39.22 -28.43
CA THR A 112 -4.32 38.32 -27.30
C THR A 112 -5.27 37.20 -27.71
N SER A 113 -6.31 37.49 -28.48
CA SER A 113 -7.23 36.45 -28.97
C SER A 113 -6.53 35.44 -29.87
N LEU A 114 -5.71 35.91 -30.82
CA LEU A 114 -4.94 35.04 -31.70
C LEU A 114 -3.92 34.20 -30.91
N HIS A 115 -3.23 34.80 -29.93
CA HIS A 115 -2.28 34.08 -29.07
C HIS A 115 -2.98 33.00 -28.23
N ILE A 116 -4.09 33.31 -27.56
CA ILE A 116 -4.81 32.33 -26.75
C ILE A 116 -5.38 31.22 -27.63
N ILE A 117 -6.03 31.55 -28.75
CA ILE A 117 -6.70 30.56 -29.60
C ILE A 117 -5.67 29.68 -30.32
N LEU A 118 -4.77 30.29 -31.10
CA LEU A 118 -3.85 29.56 -31.99
C LEU A 118 -2.53 29.19 -31.29
N GLY A 119 -2.08 30.04 -30.38
CA GLY A 119 -0.85 29.82 -29.63
C GLY A 119 -1.03 28.87 -28.43
N GLU A 120 -2.25 28.70 -27.89
CA GLU A 120 -2.46 27.88 -26.69
C GLU A 120 -3.57 26.82 -26.83
N GLN A 121 -4.81 27.22 -27.14
CA GLN A 121 -5.97 26.33 -27.08
C GLN A 121 -5.92 25.24 -28.17
N VAL A 122 -5.68 25.61 -29.42
CA VAL A 122 -5.59 24.65 -30.53
C VAL A 122 -4.49 23.59 -30.30
N PRO A 123 -3.24 23.96 -29.96
CA PRO A 123 -2.19 23.00 -29.62
C PRO A 123 -2.56 22.06 -28.48
N LYS A 124 -3.19 22.58 -27.43
CA LYS A 124 -3.63 21.80 -26.27
C LYS A 124 -4.60 20.68 -26.68
N TYR A 125 -5.60 20.97 -27.51
CA TYR A 125 -6.53 19.94 -28.00
C TYR A 125 -5.83 18.88 -28.86
N ILE A 126 -4.86 19.28 -29.69
CA ILE A 126 -4.06 18.34 -30.50
C ILE A 126 -3.21 17.45 -29.59
N ALA A 127 -2.51 18.05 -28.63
CA ALA A 127 -1.61 17.36 -27.71
C ALA A 127 -2.32 16.25 -26.91
N ILE A 128 -3.56 16.50 -26.47
CA ILE A 128 -4.35 15.52 -25.71
C ILE A 128 -4.66 14.26 -26.53
N SER A 129 -4.82 14.39 -27.84
CA SER A 129 -5.28 13.30 -28.71
C SER A 129 -4.15 12.39 -29.20
N ILE A 130 -2.92 12.91 -29.29
CA ILE A 130 -1.76 12.20 -29.87
C ILE A 130 -0.47 12.42 -29.06
N ALA A 131 -0.61 12.50 -27.74
CA ALA A 131 0.46 12.83 -26.79
C ALA A 131 1.73 11.99 -27.00
N GLU A 132 1.63 10.67 -27.05
CA GLU A 132 2.80 9.79 -27.12
C GLU A 132 3.61 9.99 -28.41
N LYS A 133 2.92 10.23 -29.53
CA LYS A 133 3.57 10.47 -30.83
C LYS A 133 4.33 11.79 -30.81
N ILE A 134 3.72 12.85 -30.29
CA ILE A 134 4.34 14.18 -30.18
C ILE A 134 5.56 14.10 -29.26
N THR A 135 5.42 13.50 -28.08
CA THR A 135 6.52 13.32 -27.13
C THR A 135 7.70 12.59 -27.76
N MET A 136 7.46 11.47 -28.48
CA MET A 136 8.54 10.74 -29.15
C MET A 136 9.19 11.54 -30.28
N PHE A 137 8.40 12.25 -31.07
CA PHE A 137 8.90 13.04 -32.18
C PHE A 137 9.79 14.19 -31.70
N PHE A 138 9.40 14.88 -30.62
CA PHE A 138 10.13 16.01 -30.07
C PHE A 138 11.12 15.64 -28.95
N ALA A 139 11.30 14.36 -28.63
CA ALA A 139 12.16 13.93 -27.52
C ALA A 139 13.59 14.46 -27.62
N ILE A 140 14.23 14.35 -28.80
CA ILE A 140 15.61 14.80 -28.99
C ILE A 140 15.70 16.33 -29.02
N PRO A 141 14.89 17.06 -29.84
CA PRO A 141 14.88 18.52 -29.80
C PRO A 141 14.64 19.10 -28.41
N LEU A 142 13.68 18.52 -27.67
CA LEU A 142 13.37 18.95 -26.31
C LEU A 142 14.54 18.71 -25.35
N LYS A 143 15.24 17.57 -25.48
CA LYS A 143 16.43 17.29 -24.67
C LYS A 143 17.54 18.31 -24.91
N ILE A 144 17.82 18.63 -26.16
CA ILE A 144 18.83 19.64 -26.52
C ILE A 144 18.42 21.00 -25.95
N PHE A 145 17.15 21.39 -26.11
CA PHE A 145 16.64 22.65 -25.58
C PHE A 145 16.74 22.72 -24.05
N TYR A 146 16.43 21.63 -23.35
CA TYR A 146 16.63 21.51 -21.90
C TYR A 146 18.10 21.72 -21.50
N GLU A 147 19.04 21.07 -22.20
CA GLU A 147 20.47 21.21 -21.92
C GLU A 147 20.97 22.65 -22.16
N ILE A 148 20.50 23.33 -23.21
CA ILE A 148 20.83 24.73 -23.50
C ILE A 148 20.25 25.67 -22.42
N THR A 149 19.00 25.43 -22.02
CA THR A 149 18.30 26.29 -21.05
C THR A 149 18.67 25.99 -19.59
N PHE A 150 19.48 24.94 -19.35
CA PHE A 150 19.89 24.52 -18.02
C PHE A 150 20.53 25.65 -17.19
N TYR A 151 21.50 26.37 -17.76
CA TYR A 151 22.19 27.45 -17.06
C TYR A 151 21.28 28.64 -16.72
N PRO A 152 20.48 29.18 -17.67
CA PRO A 152 19.45 30.18 -17.35
C PRO A 152 18.47 29.73 -16.25
N MET A 153 17.99 28.49 -16.32
CA MET A 153 17.06 27.94 -15.31
C MET A 153 17.70 27.85 -13.93
N LEU A 154 18.96 27.42 -13.85
CA LEU A 154 19.69 27.35 -12.59
C LEU A 154 19.82 28.74 -11.95
N PHE A 155 20.04 29.78 -12.74
CA PHE A 155 20.05 31.15 -12.25
C PHE A 155 18.67 31.60 -11.74
N ILE A 156 17.61 31.37 -12.51
CA ILE A 156 16.22 31.73 -12.12
C ILE A 156 15.82 31.00 -10.83
N ASN A 157 16.15 29.71 -10.71
CA ASN A 157 15.87 28.92 -9.52
C ASN A 157 16.61 29.44 -8.28
N LYS A 158 17.90 29.78 -8.41
CA LYS A 158 18.66 30.40 -7.30
C LYS A 158 18.06 31.73 -6.86
N THR A 159 17.66 32.56 -7.82
CA THR A 159 17.00 33.85 -7.53
C THR A 159 15.63 33.63 -6.88
N SER A 160 14.85 32.65 -7.35
CA SER A 160 13.57 32.28 -6.73
C SER A 160 13.78 31.79 -5.29
N GLU A 161 14.79 30.96 -5.04
CA GLU A 161 15.16 30.53 -3.68
C GLU A 161 15.56 31.70 -2.78
N PHE A 162 16.24 32.71 -3.32
CA PHE A 162 16.55 33.94 -2.59
C PHE A 162 15.27 34.67 -2.15
N PHE A 163 14.31 34.87 -3.04
CA PHE A 163 13.04 35.51 -2.69
C PHE A 163 12.17 34.67 -1.73
N VAL A 164 12.14 33.35 -1.89
CA VAL A 164 11.43 32.45 -0.96
C VAL A 164 12.02 32.53 0.46
N ARG A 165 13.35 32.68 0.58
CA ARG A 165 14.01 32.90 1.87
C ARG A 165 13.64 34.25 2.49
N LEU A 166 13.43 35.30 1.69
CA LEU A 166 12.97 36.60 2.21
C LEU A 166 11.57 36.53 2.84
N VAL A 167 10.71 35.62 2.36
CA VAL A 167 9.38 35.36 2.93
C VAL A 167 9.45 34.46 4.18
N GLY A 168 10.65 34.00 4.58
CA GLY A 168 10.85 33.17 5.77
C GLY A 168 10.62 31.68 5.56
N ILE A 169 10.41 31.22 4.32
CA ILE A 169 10.20 29.81 4.00
C ILE A 169 11.58 29.13 3.83
N LYS A 170 11.98 28.31 4.80
CA LYS A 170 13.15 27.43 4.64
C LYS A 170 12.76 26.24 3.77
N LYS A 171 13.42 26.09 2.63
CA LYS A 171 13.31 24.89 1.78
C LYS A 171 13.94 23.72 2.54
N ASN A 172 13.12 22.81 3.09
CA ASN A 172 13.62 21.58 3.68
C ASN A 172 14.30 20.74 2.59
N LYS A 173 15.63 20.76 2.59
CA LYS A 173 16.47 19.75 1.93
C LYS A 173 16.80 18.69 2.98
N GLU A 174 15.82 17.91 3.39
CA GLU A 174 16.08 16.67 4.11
C GLU A 174 15.29 15.58 3.42
N SER A 175 15.93 14.40 3.30
CA SER A 175 15.24 13.14 2.99
C SER A 175 13.88 13.18 3.64
N GLN A 176 12.81 12.92 2.89
CA GLN A 176 11.49 12.66 3.48
C GLN A 176 11.69 11.47 4.42
N ILE A 177 11.95 11.75 5.70
CA ILE A 177 11.94 10.75 6.75
C ILE A 177 10.45 10.51 6.94
N TYR A 178 9.95 9.55 6.18
CA TYR A 178 8.56 9.19 6.25
C TYR A 178 8.27 8.58 7.61
N SER A 179 7.21 9.02 8.27
CA SER A 179 6.68 8.28 9.41
C SER A 179 6.10 6.94 8.95
N GLU A 180 5.93 6.00 9.87
CA GLU A 180 5.25 4.72 9.57
C GLU A 180 3.85 4.96 8.95
N ASP A 181 3.14 5.99 9.43
CA ASP A 181 1.82 6.40 8.92
C ASP A 181 1.88 6.86 7.46
N GLU A 182 2.91 7.63 7.10
CA GLU A 182 3.10 8.09 5.73
C GLU A 182 3.47 6.90 4.81
N ILE A 183 4.29 5.96 5.29
CA ILE A 183 4.61 4.74 4.53
C ILE A 183 3.34 3.90 4.30
N ARG A 184 2.51 3.69 5.33
CA ARG A 184 1.23 2.97 5.21
C ARG A 184 0.28 3.68 4.23
N LEU A 185 0.21 5.01 4.27
CA LEU A 185 -0.58 5.79 3.33
C LEU A 185 -0.09 5.59 1.88
N ILE A 186 1.22 5.64 1.65
CA ILE A 186 1.84 5.42 0.34
C ILE A 186 1.57 3.99 -0.17
N LEU A 187 1.69 2.99 0.71
CA LEU A 187 1.41 1.59 0.36
C LEU A 187 -0.07 1.39 0.02
N SER A 188 -0.96 2.00 0.79
CA SER A 188 -2.40 1.94 0.53
C SER A 188 -2.78 2.63 -0.79
N GLN A 189 -2.21 3.80 -1.09
CA GLN A 189 -2.39 4.45 -2.39
C GLN A 189 -1.82 3.61 -3.53
N SER A 190 -0.70 2.93 -3.30
CA SER A 190 -0.11 2.03 -4.29
C SER A 190 -1.01 0.81 -4.56
N GLU A 191 -1.73 0.31 -3.56
CA GLU A 191 -2.73 -0.76 -3.72
C GLU A 191 -3.92 -0.28 -4.53
N GLU A 192 -4.46 0.91 -4.23
CA GLU A 192 -5.59 1.49 -4.97
C GLU A 192 -5.26 1.71 -6.46
N LEU A 193 -4.01 2.10 -6.75
CA LEU A 193 -3.50 2.25 -8.12
C LEU A 193 -3.16 0.92 -8.80
N GLY A 194 -3.38 -0.23 -8.13
CA GLY A 194 -3.09 -1.57 -8.62
C GLY A 194 -1.60 -1.87 -8.77
N ARG A 195 -0.73 -1.13 -8.08
CA ARG A 195 0.73 -1.32 -8.10
C ARG A 195 1.20 -2.39 -7.12
N ILE A 196 0.45 -2.60 -6.03
CA ILE A 196 0.63 -3.72 -5.10
C ILE A 196 -0.70 -4.45 -4.93
N SER A 197 -0.67 -5.73 -4.58
CA SER A 197 -1.87 -6.48 -4.25
C SER A 197 -2.30 -6.21 -2.81
N LEU A 198 -3.59 -6.35 -2.52
CA LEU A 198 -4.13 -6.28 -1.16
C LEU A 198 -3.44 -7.26 -0.20
N GLN A 199 -3.08 -8.46 -0.65
CA GLN A 199 -2.30 -9.42 0.14
C GLN A 199 -0.95 -8.85 0.56
N ARG A 200 -0.25 -8.19 -0.37
CA ARG A 200 1.05 -7.57 -0.10
C ARG A 200 0.91 -6.39 0.87
N LEU A 201 -0.17 -5.61 0.76
CA LEU A 201 -0.49 -4.58 1.73
C LEU A 201 -0.68 -5.18 3.13
N MET A 202 -1.45 -6.27 3.26
CA MET A 202 -1.62 -6.97 4.55
C MET A 202 -0.29 -7.49 5.11
N MET A 203 0.59 -8.04 4.29
CA MET A 203 1.93 -8.45 4.73
C MET A 203 2.73 -7.26 5.32
N PHE A 204 2.70 -6.09 4.68
CA PHE A 204 3.34 -4.90 5.24
C PHE A 204 2.71 -4.47 6.56
N GLU A 205 1.38 -4.52 6.67
CA GLU A 205 0.68 -4.26 7.94
C GLU A 205 1.19 -5.15 9.08
N HIS A 206 1.44 -6.43 8.80
CA HIS A 206 2.00 -7.37 9.79
C HIS A 206 3.46 -7.09 10.14
N ILE A 207 4.29 -6.70 9.17
CA ILE A 207 5.67 -6.27 9.42
C ILE A 207 5.69 -5.08 10.38
N PHE A 208 4.75 -4.15 10.26
CA PHE A 208 4.67 -3.02 11.18
C PHE A 208 4.19 -3.43 12.58
N ASP A 209 3.26 -4.38 12.67
CA ASP A 209 2.78 -4.91 13.95
C ASP A 209 3.85 -5.79 14.65
N PHE A 210 4.72 -6.47 13.89
CA PHE A 210 5.81 -7.33 14.38
C PHE A 210 6.71 -6.64 15.42
N GLY A 211 6.97 -5.34 15.28
CA GLY A 211 7.77 -4.57 16.24
C GLY A 211 7.12 -4.42 17.62
N LYS A 212 5.81 -4.70 17.74
CA LYS A 212 5.02 -4.55 18.98
C LYS A 212 4.60 -5.88 19.58
N THR A 213 4.63 -6.96 18.80
CA THR A 213 4.25 -8.30 19.24
C THR A 213 5.29 -8.88 20.20
N THR A 214 4.82 -9.57 21.23
CA THR A 214 5.64 -10.26 22.24
C THR A 214 5.71 -11.76 22.00
N VAL A 215 6.71 -12.45 22.60
CA VAL A 215 6.83 -13.91 22.52
C VAL A 215 5.57 -14.63 23.03
N LYS A 216 4.95 -14.13 24.09
CA LYS A 216 3.72 -14.68 24.70
C LYS A 216 2.59 -14.83 23.69
N GLU A 217 2.53 -13.95 22.68
CA GLU A 217 1.47 -13.92 21.68
C GLU A 217 1.63 -14.95 20.57
N ILE A 218 2.82 -15.51 20.36
CA ILE A 218 3.10 -16.44 19.26
C ILE A 218 3.71 -17.77 19.70
N MET A 219 4.11 -17.89 20.96
CA MET A 219 4.64 -19.14 21.49
C MET A 219 3.61 -20.26 21.41
N THR A 220 4.07 -21.50 21.23
CA THR A 220 3.24 -22.68 21.48
C THR A 220 3.17 -22.91 23.00
N PRO A 221 1.98 -22.80 23.61
CA PRO A 221 1.80 -23.01 25.05
C PRO A 221 2.25 -24.39 25.53
N VAL A 222 2.68 -24.49 26.79
CA VAL A 222 3.18 -25.74 27.38
C VAL A 222 2.15 -26.89 27.34
N ASP A 223 0.87 -26.59 27.47
CA ASP A 223 -0.24 -27.58 27.42
C ASP A 223 -0.50 -28.11 26.00
N LYS A 224 -0.09 -27.35 24.97
CA LYS A 224 -0.17 -27.74 23.56
C LYS A 224 1.13 -28.32 23.03
N THR A 225 2.21 -28.28 23.82
CA THR A 225 3.53 -28.74 23.40
C THR A 225 3.61 -30.27 23.43
N ILE A 226 4.10 -30.85 22.34
CA ILE A 226 4.35 -32.30 22.26
C ILE A 226 5.75 -32.61 22.78
N PHE A 227 5.81 -33.30 23.91
CA PHE A 227 7.05 -33.71 24.55
C PHE A 227 7.39 -35.17 24.24
N VAL A 228 8.68 -35.46 24.23
CA VAL A 228 9.17 -36.84 24.28
C VAL A 228 9.69 -37.15 25.69
N ASN A 229 9.35 -38.32 26.23
CA ASN A 229 9.84 -38.74 27.53
C ASN A 229 11.28 -39.27 27.42
N ALA A 230 12.17 -38.90 28.34
CA ALA A 230 13.56 -39.35 28.38
C ALA A 230 13.69 -40.88 28.49
N ASN A 231 12.69 -41.55 29.04
CA ASN A 231 12.63 -43.00 29.19
C ASN A 231 11.74 -43.68 28.12
N SER A 232 11.34 -42.97 27.06
CA SER A 232 10.49 -43.52 26.00
C SER A 232 11.22 -44.60 25.21
N SER A 233 10.52 -45.70 24.88
CA SER A 233 11.06 -46.70 23.96
C SER A 233 11.22 -46.12 22.55
N TYR A 234 12.03 -46.79 21.72
CA TYR A 234 12.19 -46.41 20.32
C TYR A 234 10.86 -46.42 19.56
N LEU A 235 10.00 -47.41 19.84
CA LEU A 235 8.69 -47.54 19.21
C LEU A 235 7.78 -46.37 19.59
N ASP A 236 7.78 -45.96 20.85
CA ASP A 236 6.99 -44.81 21.32
C ASP A 236 7.45 -43.52 20.66
N PHE A 237 8.76 -43.31 20.55
CA PHE A 237 9.31 -42.17 19.84
C PHE A 237 8.87 -42.15 18.38
N ILE A 238 8.97 -43.27 17.65
CA ILE A 238 8.51 -43.37 16.26
C ILE A 238 7.00 -43.15 16.12
N ASN A 239 6.21 -43.61 17.09
CA ASN A 239 4.77 -43.34 17.11
C ASN A 239 4.46 -41.84 17.25
N ILE A 240 5.22 -41.13 18.09
CA ILE A 240 5.14 -39.66 18.21
C ILE A 240 5.52 -39.01 16.87
N LEU A 241 6.63 -39.43 16.27
CA LEU A 241 7.10 -38.90 14.98
C LEU A 241 6.06 -39.08 13.86
N ASN A 242 5.47 -40.27 13.76
CA ASN A 242 4.46 -40.56 12.73
C ASN A 242 3.18 -39.73 12.91
N ARG A 243 2.83 -39.40 14.16
CA ARG A 243 1.63 -38.64 14.48
C ARG A 243 1.82 -37.13 14.28
N HIS A 244 2.94 -36.58 14.74
CA HIS A 244 3.13 -35.13 14.85
C HIS A 244 4.12 -34.55 13.83
N LYS A 245 5.06 -35.35 13.31
CA LYS A 245 5.96 -35.00 12.20
C LYS A 245 6.82 -33.74 12.36
N PHE A 246 6.97 -33.20 13.57
CA PHE A 246 7.88 -32.08 13.83
C PHE A 246 9.34 -32.46 13.65
N SER A 247 10.18 -31.47 13.33
CA SER A 247 11.63 -31.65 13.20
C SER A 247 12.36 -31.75 14.54
N ARG A 248 11.84 -31.09 15.58
CA ARG A 248 12.45 -30.96 16.91
C ARG A 248 11.42 -31.22 18.00
N TYR A 249 11.80 -32.01 19.01
CA TYR A 249 10.94 -32.31 20.14
C TYR A 249 11.64 -31.98 21.45
N PRO A 250 11.04 -31.17 22.33
CA PRO A 250 11.53 -31.00 23.70
C PRO A 250 11.42 -32.33 24.47
N VAL A 251 12.44 -32.63 25.27
CA VAL A 251 12.53 -33.87 26.06
C VAL A 251 12.26 -33.59 27.52
N LYS A 252 11.38 -34.39 28.13
CA LYS A 252 11.06 -34.35 29.56
C LYS A 252 11.61 -35.56 30.30
N ASP A 253 12.18 -35.33 31.48
CA ASP A 253 12.47 -36.37 32.47
C ASP A 253 11.67 -36.08 33.75
N GLY A 254 10.64 -36.89 34.00
CA GLY A 254 9.56 -36.51 34.92
C GLY A 254 8.88 -35.22 34.47
N ASP A 255 8.86 -34.21 35.36
CA ASP A 255 8.27 -32.90 35.09
C ASP A 255 9.27 -31.87 34.53
N ARG A 256 10.56 -32.21 34.48
CA ARG A 256 11.62 -31.28 34.05
C ARG A 256 11.89 -31.42 32.57
N ILE A 257 12.01 -30.30 31.86
CA ILE A 257 12.48 -30.27 30.47
C ILE A 257 14.01 -30.21 30.50
N ILE A 258 14.66 -31.22 29.93
CA ILE A 258 16.12 -31.40 30.01
C ILE A 258 16.85 -30.98 28.73
N GLY A 259 16.14 -30.70 27.64
CA GLY A 259 16.69 -30.31 26.35
C GLY A 259 15.72 -30.59 25.21
N PHE A 260 16.24 -30.71 24.00
CA PHE A 260 15.47 -31.14 22.84
C PHE A 260 16.26 -32.16 21.99
N VAL A 261 15.55 -32.87 21.11
CA VAL A 261 16.16 -33.78 20.13
C VAL A 261 15.77 -33.38 18.71
N HIS A 262 16.69 -33.56 17.78
CA HIS A 262 16.45 -33.36 16.35
C HIS A 262 16.17 -34.70 15.68
N ILE A 263 15.04 -34.83 14.98
CA ILE A 263 14.60 -36.10 14.38
C ILE A 263 15.67 -36.73 13.47
N LYS A 264 16.29 -35.92 12.59
CA LYS A 264 17.36 -36.36 11.68
C LYS A 264 18.54 -37.04 12.41
N GLU A 265 18.96 -36.53 13.56
CA GLU A 265 20.08 -37.12 14.31
C GLU A 265 19.72 -38.46 14.92
N VAL A 266 18.49 -38.57 15.42
CA VAL A 266 17.98 -39.82 15.99
C VAL A 266 17.81 -40.88 14.89
N LEU A 267 17.31 -40.49 13.71
CA LEU A 267 17.08 -41.41 12.60
C LEU A 267 18.38 -41.85 11.89
N LEU A 268 19.35 -40.95 11.73
CA LEU A 268 20.63 -41.27 11.06
C LEU A 268 21.53 -42.19 11.90
N ASN A 269 21.46 -42.09 13.24
CA ASN A 269 22.24 -42.93 14.15
C ASN A 269 21.53 -44.25 14.52
N ARG A 270 20.41 -44.58 13.86
CA ARG A 270 19.60 -45.79 14.08
C ARG A 270 20.28 -47.09 13.59
N ALA A 271 21.38 -47.01 12.85
CA ALA A 271 21.84 -48.12 12.02
C ALA A 271 22.43 -49.33 12.76
N GLN A 272 22.55 -49.35 14.10
CA GLN A 272 23.27 -50.44 14.78
C GLN A 272 22.48 -51.27 15.81
N ASN A 273 21.58 -50.73 16.66
CA ASN A 273 20.79 -51.57 17.58
C ASN A 273 19.54 -50.85 18.13
N VAL A 274 18.33 -51.34 17.80
CA VAL A 274 17.04 -50.82 18.32
C VAL A 274 16.89 -51.05 19.84
N SER A 275 17.56 -52.09 20.36
CA SER A 275 17.56 -52.49 21.78
C SER A 275 18.41 -51.59 22.69
N GLU A 276 19.30 -50.75 22.15
CA GLU A 276 20.15 -49.82 22.91
C GLU A 276 19.73 -48.34 22.75
N PHE A 277 18.52 -48.11 22.25
CA PHE A 277 18.01 -46.78 22.03
C PHE A 277 17.86 -46.02 23.35
N ASP A 278 18.64 -44.95 23.48
CA ASP A 278 18.54 -43.99 24.58
C ASP A 278 18.50 -42.59 23.98
N ILE A 279 17.39 -41.89 24.20
CA ILE A 279 17.16 -40.54 23.66
C ILE A 279 18.10 -39.50 24.29
N ARG A 280 18.60 -39.75 25.49
CA ARG A 280 19.55 -38.86 26.19
C ARG A 280 20.86 -38.70 25.41
N LYS A 281 21.25 -39.68 24.59
CA LYS A 281 22.43 -39.62 23.72
C LYS A 281 22.32 -38.56 22.63
N PHE A 282 21.10 -38.13 22.30
CA PHE A 282 20.82 -37.15 21.26
C PHE A 282 20.38 -35.79 21.83
N LEU A 283 20.45 -35.63 23.15
CA LEU A 283 19.97 -34.44 23.84
C LEU A 283 20.83 -33.22 23.46
N ARG A 284 20.16 -32.16 23.04
CA ARG A 284 20.76 -30.85 22.83
C ARG A 284 20.22 -29.85 23.85
N GLU A 285 21.07 -28.91 24.24
CA GLU A 285 20.70 -27.81 25.13
C GLU A 285 19.59 -26.97 24.48
N ILE A 286 18.53 -26.67 25.25
CA ILE A 286 17.48 -25.76 24.84
C ILE A 286 17.64 -24.44 25.60
N LYS A 287 17.85 -23.35 24.87
CA LYS A 287 17.93 -22.01 25.47
C LYS A 287 16.53 -21.54 25.88
N THR A 288 16.49 -20.51 26.72
CA THR A 288 15.22 -19.95 27.24
C THR A 288 15.12 -18.47 26.89
N VAL A 289 13.92 -18.03 26.51
CA VAL A 289 13.56 -16.62 26.30
C VAL A 289 12.42 -16.24 27.23
N ASN A 290 12.32 -14.95 27.55
CA ASN A 290 11.22 -14.42 28.37
C ASN A 290 9.99 -14.16 27.49
N GLN A 291 8.79 -14.49 27.99
CA GLN A 291 7.53 -14.34 27.26
C GLN A 291 7.19 -12.89 26.85
N ASP A 292 7.68 -11.88 27.60
CA ASP A 292 7.39 -10.46 27.35
C ASP A 292 8.41 -9.80 26.43
N LEU A 293 9.41 -10.56 25.96
CA LEU A 293 10.41 -10.06 25.02
C LEU A 293 9.75 -9.77 23.65
N PRO A 294 10.05 -8.63 23.00
CA PRO A 294 9.59 -8.38 21.64
C PRO A 294 10.10 -9.43 20.66
N ILE A 295 9.27 -9.80 19.68
CA ILE A 295 9.65 -10.83 18.70
C ILE A 295 10.89 -10.41 17.90
N GLU A 296 11.04 -9.13 17.53
CA GLU A 296 12.23 -8.64 16.80
C GLU A 296 13.55 -8.96 17.54
N ARG A 297 13.57 -8.73 18.86
CA ARG A 297 14.74 -9.06 19.70
C ARG A 297 14.92 -10.56 19.83
N THR A 298 13.82 -11.31 19.87
CA THR A 298 13.83 -12.76 19.93
C THR A 298 14.38 -13.37 18.64
N LEU A 299 14.00 -12.86 17.46
CA LEU A 299 14.56 -13.29 16.18
C LEU A 299 16.08 -13.08 16.14
N ARG A 300 16.55 -11.92 16.61
CA ARG A 300 17.98 -11.63 16.72
C ARG A 300 18.68 -12.60 17.68
N PHE A 301 18.08 -12.90 18.82
CA PHE A 301 18.59 -13.91 19.76
C PHE A 301 18.72 -15.27 19.07
N PHE A 302 17.73 -15.71 18.30
CA PHE A 302 17.81 -16.97 17.55
C PHE A 302 18.93 -16.97 16.50
N GLN A 303 19.08 -15.85 15.77
CA GLN A 303 20.14 -15.66 14.75
C GLN A 303 21.55 -15.65 15.37
N GLU A 304 21.77 -14.87 16.43
CA GLU A 304 23.07 -14.77 17.11
C GLU A 304 23.51 -16.08 17.74
N ASN A 305 22.55 -16.86 18.25
CA ASN A 305 22.81 -18.13 18.91
C ASN A 305 22.74 -19.34 17.97
N ASN A 306 22.39 -19.15 16.68
CA ASN A 306 22.15 -20.21 15.70
C ASN A 306 21.23 -21.33 16.22
N ILE A 307 20.14 -20.94 16.91
CA ILE A 307 19.14 -21.87 17.42
C ILE A 307 17.86 -21.80 16.58
N HIS A 308 17.08 -22.88 16.62
CA HIS A 308 15.80 -22.99 15.90
C HIS A 308 14.59 -23.24 16.81
N ILE A 309 14.82 -23.53 18.09
CA ILE A 309 13.80 -23.73 19.11
C ILE A 309 14.32 -23.21 20.45
N SER A 310 13.43 -22.61 21.24
CA SER A 310 13.70 -22.13 22.59
C SER A 310 12.55 -22.49 23.53
N LEU A 311 12.84 -22.68 24.80
CA LEU A 311 11.84 -22.61 25.86
C LEU A 311 11.42 -21.16 26.06
N VAL A 312 10.17 -20.99 26.48
CA VAL A 312 9.63 -19.69 26.89
C VAL A 312 9.33 -19.76 28.38
N SER A 313 9.81 -18.76 29.12
CA SER A 313 9.61 -18.60 30.56
C SER A 313 8.66 -17.45 30.87
N ASN A 314 7.85 -17.62 31.91
CA ASN A 314 7.06 -16.54 32.49
C ASN A 314 7.86 -15.69 33.48
N GLU A 315 7.23 -14.69 34.10
CA GLU A 315 7.85 -13.82 35.12
C GLU A 315 8.34 -14.57 36.37
N LYS A 316 7.91 -15.80 36.59
CA LYS A 316 8.28 -16.66 37.73
C LYS A 316 9.33 -17.71 37.37
N ASP A 317 9.96 -17.58 36.20
CA ASP A 317 10.91 -18.55 35.62
C ASP A 317 10.30 -19.96 35.40
N GLU A 318 8.98 -20.07 35.33
CA GLU A 318 8.29 -21.32 34.97
C GLU A 318 8.14 -21.42 33.46
N VAL A 319 8.18 -22.64 32.92
CA VAL A 319 8.03 -22.87 31.48
C VAL A 319 6.59 -22.58 31.04
N ALA A 320 6.43 -21.51 30.28
CA ALA A 320 5.16 -21.09 29.68
C ALA A 320 4.87 -21.81 28.36
N GLY A 321 5.91 -22.19 27.61
CA GLY A 321 5.77 -22.80 26.30
C GLY A 321 7.09 -23.00 25.55
N ILE A 322 6.99 -23.17 24.24
CA ILE A 322 8.12 -23.22 23.30
C ILE A 322 7.92 -22.23 22.16
N LEU A 323 9.03 -21.81 21.55
CA LEU A 323 9.03 -20.95 20.38
C LEU A 323 10.03 -21.47 19.36
N SER A 324 9.66 -21.48 18.08
CA SER A 324 10.55 -21.80 16.96
C SER A 324 10.83 -20.58 16.07
N VAL A 325 11.84 -20.67 15.21
CA VAL A 325 12.09 -19.61 14.20
C VAL A 325 10.95 -19.59 13.19
N GLU A 326 10.44 -20.77 12.88
CA GLU A 326 9.32 -20.97 11.97
C GLU A 326 8.09 -20.20 12.47
N ASP A 327 7.77 -20.25 13.77
CA ASP A 327 6.68 -19.45 14.38
C ASP A 327 6.91 -17.93 14.21
N ILE A 328 8.15 -17.47 14.38
CA ILE A 328 8.52 -16.05 14.24
C ILE A 328 8.35 -15.58 12.78
N ILE A 329 8.80 -16.41 11.82
CA ILE A 329 8.70 -16.10 10.38
C ILE A 329 7.25 -16.21 9.91
N GLU A 330 6.46 -17.13 10.46
CA GLU A 330 5.05 -17.27 10.17
C GLU A 330 4.26 -16.01 10.60
N ASP A 331 4.57 -15.42 11.77
CA ASP A 331 3.94 -14.18 12.23
C ASP A 331 4.17 -13.00 11.26
N ILE A 332 5.33 -12.96 10.60
CA ILE A 332 5.67 -11.94 9.59
C ILE A 332 4.98 -12.22 8.25
N THR A 333 5.02 -13.46 7.79
CA THR A 333 4.71 -13.81 6.39
C THR A 333 3.27 -14.29 6.19
N GLY A 334 2.66 -14.89 7.22
CA GLY A 334 1.30 -15.44 7.19
C GLY A 334 1.06 -16.63 6.27
N GLU A 335 2.05 -17.03 5.46
CA GLU A 335 1.91 -18.06 4.42
C GLU A 335 2.94 -19.19 4.49
N ILE A 336 4.06 -19.01 5.22
CA ILE A 336 5.07 -20.06 5.37
C ILE A 336 4.60 -21.03 6.46
N ARG A 337 4.00 -22.13 6.02
CA ARG A 337 3.59 -23.26 6.86
C ARG A 337 4.66 -24.34 6.85
N ASP A 338 4.80 -25.05 7.96
CA ASP A 338 5.45 -26.35 7.91
C ASP A 338 4.59 -27.32 7.08
N GLU A 339 5.20 -27.93 6.06
CA GLU A 339 4.56 -28.82 5.09
C GLU A 339 3.92 -30.06 5.73
N PHE A 340 4.29 -30.39 6.98
CA PHE A 340 3.78 -31.55 7.70
C PHE A 340 2.77 -31.20 8.81
N GLU A 341 2.53 -29.92 9.07
CA GLU A 341 1.68 -29.49 10.18
C GLU A 341 0.19 -29.57 9.84
N LYS A 342 -0.60 -30.21 10.72
CA LYS A 342 -2.06 -30.36 10.57
C LYS A 342 -2.78 -29.34 11.46
N ARG A 343 -2.82 -28.08 11.07
CA ARG A 343 -3.67 -27.06 11.75
C ARG A 343 -5.11 -27.08 11.20
N PRO A 344 -6.12 -26.77 12.02
CA PRO A 344 -7.48 -26.61 11.55
C PRO A 344 -7.58 -25.43 10.57
N THR A 345 -7.97 -25.69 9.32
CA THR A 345 -8.32 -24.64 8.36
C THR A 345 -9.77 -24.24 8.58
N TYR A 346 -10.01 -22.95 8.84
CA TYR A 346 -11.35 -22.42 9.03
C TYR A 346 -11.90 -21.90 7.71
N ARG A 347 -13.11 -22.34 7.35
CA ARG A 347 -13.86 -21.75 6.22
C ARG A 347 -14.57 -20.49 6.69
N LEU A 348 -14.47 -19.40 5.94
CA LEU A 348 -15.06 -18.10 6.27
C LEU A 348 -16.58 -18.20 6.52
N ASP A 349 -17.29 -18.98 5.69
CA ASP A 349 -18.74 -19.18 5.83
C ASP A 349 -19.12 -19.90 7.13
N LYS A 350 -18.26 -20.78 7.65
CA LYS A 350 -18.51 -21.56 8.87
C LYS A 350 -18.19 -20.83 10.16
N ILE A 351 -17.37 -19.79 10.09
CA ILE A 351 -16.98 -18.98 11.25
C ILE A 351 -17.71 -17.62 11.30
N LEU A 352 -18.62 -17.38 10.35
CA LEU A 352 -19.50 -16.21 10.36
C LEU A 352 -20.59 -16.37 11.42
N ASP A 353 -20.58 -15.50 12.42
CA ASP A 353 -21.67 -15.39 13.40
C ASP A 353 -22.79 -14.53 12.82
N LYS A 354 -23.85 -15.20 12.36
CA LYS A 354 -25.02 -14.56 11.77
C LYS A 354 -25.84 -13.78 12.78
N ASP A 355 -25.97 -14.30 14.00
CA ASP A 355 -26.86 -13.74 15.01
C ASP A 355 -26.31 -12.43 15.59
N SER A 356 -24.98 -12.31 15.61
CA SER A 356 -24.27 -11.10 16.04
C SER A 356 -24.02 -10.09 14.92
N SER A 357 -24.25 -10.46 13.66
CA SER A 357 -24.05 -9.57 12.49
C SER A 357 -25.15 -8.51 12.36
N ILE A 358 -24.79 -7.32 11.90
CA ILE A 358 -25.66 -6.14 11.82
C ILE A 358 -25.68 -5.61 10.38
N MET A 359 -26.85 -5.61 9.74
CA MET A 359 -26.97 -5.19 8.33
C MET A 359 -27.36 -3.71 8.14
N ASP A 360 -27.62 -2.98 9.22
CA ASP A 360 -28.12 -1.60 9.19
C ASP A 360 -27.51 -0.75 10.32
N ILE A 361 -26.18 -0.61 10.31
CA ILE A 361 -25.43 0.25 11.22
C ILE A 361 -25.75 1.71 10.89
N LYS A 362 -26.34 2.41 11.87
CA LYS A 362 -26.74 3.82 11.75
C LYS A 362 -25.62 4.80 12.10
N SER A 363 -24.67 4.37 12.93
CA SER A 363 -23.53 5.20 13.30
C SER A 363 -22.74 5.65 12.07
N LEU A 364 -22.25 6.90 12.10
CA LEU A 364 -21.30 7.44 11.12
C LEU A 364 -19.87 7.46 11.68
N ASP A 365 -19.70 7.29 12.99
CA ASP A 365 -18.40 7.20 13.66
C ASP A 365 -17.92 5.75 13.77
N LYS A 366 -16.63 5.53 13.50
CA LYS A 366 -16.02 4.19 13.48
C LYS A 366 -16.03 3.50 14.84
N PHE A 367 -15.76 4.23 15.93
CA PHE A 367 -15.70 3.62 17.26
C PHE A 367 -17.11 3.30 17.76
N GLU A 368 -18.07 4.17 17.50
CA GLU A 368 -19.49 3.90 17.77
C GLU A 368 -20.00 2.68 16.99
N ALA A 369 -19.66 2.56 15.69
CA ALA A 369 -20.04 1.40 14.89
C ALA A 369 -19.43 0.09 15.40
N ILE A 370 -18.14 0.09 15.73
CA ILE A 370 -17.47 -1.07 16.33
C ILE A 370 -18.10 -1.42 17.68
N ASN A 371 -18.40 -0.43 18.51
CA ASN A 371 -19.06 -0.64 19.80
C ASN A 371 -20.46 -1.24 19.64
N GLU A 372 -21.23 -0.79 18.65
CA GLU A 372 -22.53 -1.36 18.33
C GLU A 372 -22.43 -2.85 17.99
N MET A 373 -21.48 -3.21 17.12
CA MET A 373 -21.21 -4.61 16.76
C MET A 373 -20.80 -5.46 17.96
N ILE A 374 -19.86 -4.98 18.77
CA ILE A 374 -19.39 -5.71 19.97
C ILE A 374 -20.51 -5.86 21.00
N ASN A 375 -21.36 -4.85 21.17
CA ASN A 375 -22.47 -4.93 22.11
C ASN A 375 -23.54 -5.94 21.69
N LYS A 376 -23.68 -6.22 20.38
CA LYS A 376 -24.61 -7.25 19.89
C LYS A 376 -24.17 -8.65 20.32
N ILE A 377 -22.86 -8.89 20.37
CA ILE A 377 -22.25 -10.12 20.87
C ILE A 377 -22.67 -10.40 22.32
N LEU A 378 -22.80 -9.38 23.17
CA LEU A 378 -23.20 -9.54 24.59
C LEU A 378 -24.51 -10.30 24.79
N LYS A 379 -25.40 -10.30 23.79
CA LYS A 379 -26.70 -10.98 23.89
C LYS A 379 -26.62 -12.48 23.60
N ASN A 380 -25.55 -12.95 22.95
CA ASN A 380 -25.40 -14.32 22.50
C ASN A 380 -24.08 -14.93 23.00
N LYS A 381 -24.20 -16.05 23.72
CA LYS A 381 -23.15 -16.77 24.47
C LYS A 381 -21.75 -16.77 23.81
N LEU A 382 -20.75 -16.23 24.50
CA LEU A 382 -19.33 -16.51 24.25
C LEU A 382 -18.53 -16.70 25.55
N ASN A 383 -17.51 -17.55 25.47
CA ASN A 383 -16.65 -17.98 26.60
C ASN A 383 -15.41 -17.08 26.82
N PHE A 384 -15.45 -15.81 26.40
CA PHE A 384 -14.31 -14.88 26.52
C PHE A 384 -14.73 -13.49 27.01
N SER A 385 -13.75 -12.72 27.50
CA SER A 385 -13.98 -11.37 28.04
C SER A 385 -14.30 -10.36 26.93
N ILE A 386 -15.56 -9.94 26.84
CA ILE A 386 -15.99 -8.91 25.87
C ILE A 386 -15.35 -7.56 26.18
N LYS A 387 -15.09 -7.27 27.46
CA LYS A 387 -14.35 -6.06 27.87
C LYS A 387 -12.94 -6.06 27.27
N GLU A 388 -12.24 -7.19 27.36
CA GLU A 388 -10.90 -7.35 26.77
C GLU A 388 -10.95 -7.23 25.24
N ALA A 389 -11.93 -7.87 24.60
CA ALA A 389 -12.10 -7.81 23.15
C ALA A 389 -12.33 -6.37 22.64
N LYS A 390 -13.17 -5.61 23.36
CA LYS A 390 -13.40 -4.20 23.11
C LYS A 390 -12.13 -3.38 23.29
N GLU A 391 -11.42 -3.54 24.39
CA GLU A 391 -10.18 -2.81 24.67
C GLU A 391 -9.11 -3.10 23.60
N LYS A 392 -8.92 -4.35 23.20
CA LYS A 392 -7.96 -4.74 22.16
C LYS A 392 -8.30 -4.17 20.79
N ILE A 393 -9.54 -4.31 20.33
CA ILE A 393 -9.97 -3.73 19.04
C ILE A 393 -9.85 -2.21 19.05
N ILE A 394 -10.34 -1.54 20.09
CA ILE A 394 -10.27 -0.07 20.16
C ILE A 394 -8.82 0.40 20.23
N LYS A 395 -7.96 -0.27 21.01
CA LYS A 395 -6.53 0.05 21.05
C LYS A 395 -5.91 -0.12 19.67
N ARG A 396 -6.20 -1.21 18.95
CA ARG A 396 -5.70 -1.45 17.59
C ARG A 396 -6.20 -0.39 16.59
N GLU A 397 -7.47 -0.03 16.67
CA GLU A 397 -8.14 0.95 15.79
C GLU A 397 -7.74 2.41 16.09
N LYS A 398 -7.32 2.69 17.33
CA LYS A 398 -6.71 3.96 17.75
C LYS A 398 -5.28 4.09 17.28
N LEU A 399 -4.53 2.99 17.28
CA LEU A 399 -3.18 2.96 16.75
C LEU A 399 -3.22 3.21 15.23
N PHE A 400 -4.06 2.47 14.50
CA PHE A 400 -4.22 2.64 13.05
C PHE A 400 -5.63 2.26 12.58
N SER A 401 -6.10 2.91 11.50
CA SER A 401 -7.36 2.54 10.86
C SER A 401 -7.27 1.14 10.26
N THR A 402 -8.28 0.31 10.50
CA THR A 402 -8.38 -1.03 9.87
C THR A 402 -9.17 -1.00 8.55
N ALA A 403 -9.41 0.21 8.02
CA ALA A 403 -9.94 0.37 6.67
C ALA A 403 -8.88 0.09 5.62
N ILE A 404 -9.18 -0.87 4.75
CA ILE A 404 -8.29 -1.33 3.68
C ILE A 404 -8.66 -0.73 2.32
N GLY A 405 -9.43 0.36 2.35
CA GLY A 405 -10.09 0.94 1.17
C GLY A 405 -11.26 0.09 0.68
N HIS A 406 -11.69 0.32 -0.56
CA HIS A 406 -12.79 -0.43 -1.19
C HIS A 406 -14.15 -0.33 -0.50
N GLN A 407 -14.34 0.69 0.36
CA GLN A 407 -15.47 0.81 1.28
C GLN A 407 -15.56 -0.37 2.28
N ILE A 408 -14.45 -1.04 2.60
CA ILE A 408 -14.38 -2.17 3.52
C ILE A 408 -13.37 -1.90 4.64
N SER A 409 -13.72 -2.30 5.87
CA SER A 409 -12.77 -2.36 6.99
C SER A 409 -12.72 -3.76 7.59
N ILE A 410 -11.57 -4.12 8.15
CA ILE A 410 -11.37 -5.41 8.81
C ILE A 410 -10.78 -5.23 10.21
N PRO A 411 -11.55 -4.70 11.18
CA PRO A 411 -11.10 -4.64 12.56
C PRO A 411 -10.90 -6.05 13.10
N HIS A 412 -9.73 -6.33 13.68
CA HIS A 412 -9.39 -7.67 14.13
C HIS A 412 -8.59 -7.66 15.43
N ALA A 413 -8.81 -8.67 16.27
CA ALA A 413 -8.06 -8.84 17.52
C ALA A 413 -7.96 -10.30 17.96
N ARG A 414 -6.81 -10.63 18.56
CA ARG A 414 -6.53 -11.89 19.24
C ARG A 414 -7.03 -11.89 20.68
N ILE A 415 -7.88 -12.84 21.05
CA ILE A 415 -8.59 -12.89 22.33
C ILE A 415 -8.16 -14.12 23.15
N GLU A 416 -7.82 -13.90 24.43
CA GLU A 416 -7.50 -14.99 25.35
C GLU A 416 -8.75 -15.85 25.62
N GLY A 417 -8.59 -17.17 25.68
CA GLY A 417 -9.69 -18.12 25.93
C GLY A 417 -10.60 -18.44 24.75
N LEU A 418 -10.47 -17.74 23.61
CA LEU A 418 -11.22 -18.06 22.39
C LEU A 418 -10.64 -19.32 21.72
N LYS A 419 -11.48 -20.34 21.50
CA LYS A 419 -11.06 -21.63 20.89
C LYS A 419 -11.12 -21.64 19.37
N THR A 420 -12.16 -21.03 18.81
CA THR A 420 -12.42 -20.97 17.36
C THR A 420 -12.56 -19.51 16.96
N PRO A 421 -12.02 -19.09 15.80
CA PRO A 421 -12.19 -17.73 15.32
C PRO A 421 -13.66 -17.44 14.98
N ILE A 422 -14.02 -16.17 15.02
CA ILE A 422 -15.37 -15.68 14.75
C ILE A 422 -15.28 -14.44 13.85
N ILE A 423 -16.13 -14.38 12.83
CA ILE A 423 -16.32 -13.23 11.96
C ILE A 423 -17.72 -12.68 12.21
N ILE A 424 -17.82 -11.36 12.38
CA ILE A 424 -19.08 -10.64 12.50
C ILE A 424 -19.10 -9.58 11.42
N VAL A 425 -20.22 -9.49 10.70
CA VAL A 425 -20.35 -8.53 9.61
C VAL A 425 -21.22 -7.36 10.02
N GLY A 426 -20.72 -6.16 9.79
CA GLY A 426 -21.43 -4.90 9.97
C GLY A 426 -21.63 -4.23 8.63
N LYS A 427 -22.84 -3.77 8.31
CA LYS A 427 -23.11 -3.04 7.08
C LYS A 427 -23.78 -1.71 7.36
N SER A 428 -23.37 -0.66 6.66
CA SER A 428 -24.00 0.66 6.70
C SER A 428 -24.35 1.14 5.29
N GLU A 429 -25.58 1.61 5.09
CA GLU A 429 -26.01 2.19 3.81
C GLU A 429 -25.42 3.59 3.58
N ASN A 430 -25.39 4.40 4.65
CA ASN A 430 -24.86 5.76 4.64
C ASN A 430 -23.33 5.80 4.61
N GLY A 431 -22.70 4.72 5.09
CA GLY A 431 -21.26 4.59 5.20
C GLY A 431 -20.70 5.25 6.46
N ILE A 432 -19.57 4.73 6.93
CA ILE A 432 -18.96 5.06 8.23
C ILE A 432 -17.60 5.69 7.98
N ASN A 433 -17.28 6.75 8.71
CA ASN A 433 -16.02 7.44 8.56
C ASN A 433 -14.89 6.72 9.32
N PHE A 434 -14.15 5.87 8.61
CA PHE A 434 -12.94 5.23 9.12
C PHE A 434 -11.64 5.99 8.78
N ILE A 435 -11.74 7.13 8.09
CA ILE A 435 -10.56 7.81 7.50
C ILE A 435 -9.80 6.81 6.62
N ALA A 436 -10.53 6.16 5.72
CA ALA A 436 -9.98 5.12 4.86
C ALA A 436 -8.94 5.71 3.89
N PRO A 437 -7.94 4.94 3.44
CA PRO A 437 -6.92 5.43 2.52
C PRO A 437 -7.47 5.97 1.19
N ASP A 438 -8.58 5.38 0.71
CA ASP A 438 -9.30 5.81 -0.50
C ASP A 438 -10.26 6.99 -0.26
N GLN A 439 -10.27 7.53 0.96
CA GLN A 439 -11.15 8.61 1.45
C GLN A 439 -12.65 8.33 1.26
N LYS A 440 -13.03 7.07 1.00
CA LYS A 440 -14.43 6.67 0.86
C LYS A 440 -14.96 6.16 2.20
N PRO A 441 -16.24 6.41 2.51
CA PRO A 441 -16.83 5.89 3.71
C PRO A 441 -16.95 4.36 3.63
N VAL A 442 -16.66 3.68 4.74
CA VAL A 442 -16.75 2.22 4.85
C VAL A 442 -18.21 1.81 4.90
N LYS A 443 -18.61 0.89 4.03
CA LYS A 443 -19.97 0.34 3.99
C LYS A 443 -20.06 -1.05 4.58
N LEU A 444 -18.95 -1.79 4.65
CA LEU A 444 -18.91 -3.16 5.14
C LEU A 444 -17.73 -3.35 6.09
N ILE A 445 -18.00 -3.90 7.26
CA ILE A 445 -17.05 -4.17 8.33
C ILE A 445 -16.99 -5.68 8.53
N PHE A 446 -15.79 -6.26 8.46
CA PHE A 446 -15.53 -7.62 8.93
C PHE A 446 -14.82 -7.54 10.29
N LEU A 447 -15.58 -7.64 11.38
CA LEU A 447 -15.02 -7.69 12.72
C LEU A 447 -14.57 -9.12 13.03
N ILE A 448 -13.29 -9.32 13.31
CA ILE A 448 -12.68 -10.64 13.47
C ILE A 448 -12.13 -10.81 14.88
N PHE A 449 -12.48 -11.92 15.53
CA PHE A 449 -11.83 -12.38 16.75
C PHE A 449 -11.17 -13.72 16.50
N SER A 450 -9.90 -13.84 16.88
CA SER A 450 -9.08 -15.05 16.71
C SER A 450 -8.51 -15.52 18.05
N PRO A 451 -8.18 -16.81 18.20
CA PRO A 451 -7.49 -17.32 19.38
C PRO A 451 -6.16 -16.59 19.63
N PHE A 452 -5.82 -16.32 20.89
CA PHE A 452 -4.59 -15.60 21.25
C PHE A 452 -3.30 -16.34 20.88
N ASN A 453 -3.27 -17.65 21.07
CA ASN A 453 -2.04 -18.46 21.04
C ASN A 453 -1.70 -18.99 19.64
N ASP A 454 -2.31 -18.43 18.58
CA ASP A 454 -2.09 -18.86 17.19
C ASP A 454 -2.34 -17.69 16.24
N SER A 455 -1.27 -16.97 15.89
CA SER A 455 -1.34 -15.82 14.96
C SER A 455 -1.72 -16.23 13.54
N SER A 456 -1.33 -17.44 13.13
CA SER A 456 -1.55 -17.95 11.77
C SER A 456 -3.02 -18.00 11.39
N ILE A 457 -3.91 -18.29 12.34
CA ILE A 457 -5.36 -18.33 12.12
C ILE A 457 -5.86 -16.97 11.63
N GLN A 458 -5.46 -15.89 12.31
CA GLN A 458 -5.87 -14.54 11.93
C GLN A 458 -5.31 -14.18 10.55
N LEU A 459 -4.04 -14.46 10.30
CA LEU A 459 -3.37 -14.18 9.02
C LEU A 459 -4.05 -14.92 7.86
N ASN A 460 -4.41 -16.18 8.06
CA ASN A 460 -5.11 -16.97 7.06
C ASN A 460 -6.50 -16.39 6.74
N ILE A 461 -7.25 -16.00 7.77
CA ILE A 461 -8.58 -15.38 7.60
C ILE A 461 -8.44 -14.04 6.85
N LEU A 462 -7.48 -13.21 7.23
CA LEU A 462 -7.19 -11.94 6.56
C LEU A 462 -6.82 -12.16 5.09
N SER A 463 -5.91 -13.10 4.79
CA SER A 463 -5.51 -13.45 3.42
C SER A 463 -6.71 -13.94 2.59
N LYS A 464 -7.58 -14.78 3.16
CA LYS A 464 -8.82 -15.24 2.51
C LYS A 464 -9.78 -14.08 2.21
N ILE A 465 -10.03 -13.21 3.18
CA ILE A 465 -10.89 -12.03 2.98
C ILE A 465 -10.28 -11.10 1.92
N SER A 466 -8.98 -10.85 1.95
CA SER A 466 -8.27 -10.06 0.94
C SER A 466 -8.35 -10.66 -0.47
N LYS A 467 -8.23 -11.99 -0.60
CA LYS A 467 -8.44 -12.72 -1.87
C LYS A 467 -9.87 -12.54 -2.38
N MET A 468 -10.86 -12.67 -1.48
CA MET A 468 -12.28 -12.50 -1.80
C MET A 468 -12.59 -11.05 -2.26
N ILE A 469 -12.04 -10.04 -1.59
CA ILE A 469 -12.24 -8.61 -1.90
C ILE A 469 -11.54 -8.19 -3.19
N SER A 470 -10.40 -8.80 -3.49
CA SER A 470 -9.67 -8.58 -4.76
C SER A 470 -10.49 -9.03 -5.98
N ASN A 471 -11.40 -9.99 -5.82
CA ASN A 471 -12.33 -10.40 -6.88
C ASN A 471 -13.45 -9.36 -7.04
N VAL A 472 -13.44 -8.63 -8.16
CA VAL A 472 -14.39 -7.54 -8.46
C VAL A 472 -15.85 -8.00 -8.38
N THR A 473 -16.15 -9.21 -8.86
CA THR A 473 -17.50 -9.78 -8.86
C THR A 473 -17.97 -10.10 -7.45
N LEU A 474 -17.14 -10.79 -6.65
CA LEU A 474 -17.49 -11.14 -5.27
C LEU A 474 -17.60 -9.89 -4.39
N LYS A 475 -16.67 -8.92 -4.53
CA LYS A 475 -16.75 -7.63 -3.85
C LYS A 475 -18.06 -6.88 -4.13
N LYS A 476 -18.47 -6.81 -5.40
CA LYS A 476 -19.73 -6.17 -5.78
C LYS A 476 -20.94 -6.90 -5.17
N LYS A 477 -20.91 -8.24 -5.11
CA LYS A 477 -21.96 -9.02 -4.45
C LYS A 477 -22.01 -8.75 -2.94
N LEU A 478 -20.86 -8.71 -2.24
CA LEU A 478 -20.76 -8.37 -0.81
C LEU A 478 -21.36 -6.98 -0.52
N LEU A 479 -20.91 -5.96 -1.25
CA LEU A 479 -21.39 -4.59 -1.04
C LEU A 479 -22.90 -4.42 -1.34
N ASN A 480 -23.47 -5.25 -2.21
CA ASN A 480 -24.89 -5.21 -2.55
C ASN A 480 -25.76 -6.18 -1.71
N ALA A 481 -25.16 -7.05 -0.89
CA ALA A 481 -25.90 -8.01 -0.08
C ALA A 481 -26.77 -7.32 0.97
N LYS A 482 -28.09 -7.58 0.95
CA LYS A 482 -29.06 -6.97 1.88
C LYS A 482 -29.28 -7.76 3.16
N THR A 483 -28.84 -9.03 3.19
CA THR A 483 -29.00 -9.94 4.33
C THR A 483 -27.66 -10.60 4.64
N VAL A 484 -27.50 -11.08 5.87
CA VAL A 484 -26.30 -11.82 6.29
C VAL A 484 -26.17 -13.13 5.50
N ASP A 485 -27.28 -13.80 5.20
CA ASP A 485 -27.26 -15.04 4.40
C ASP A 485 -26.69 -14.83 2.99
N LYS A 486 -26.92 -13.66 2.37
CA LYS A 486 -26.30 -13.32 1.08
C LYS A 486 -24.80 -13.07 1.21
N ILE A 487 -24.32 -12.59 2.35
CA ILE A 487 -22.88 -12.45 2.60
C ILE A 487 -22.26 -13.84 2.78
N GLU A 488 -22.90 -14.71 3.57
CA GLU A 488 -22.48 -16.11 3.73
C GLU A 488 -22.43 -16.82 2.37
N GLU A 489 -23.46 -16.69 1.53
CA GLU A 489 -23.49 -17.28 0.18
C GLU A 489 -22.28 -16.85 -0.65
N VAL A 490 -21.88 -15.58 -0.57
CA VAL A 490 -20.67 -15.09 -1.26
C VAL A 490 -19.40 -15.68 -0.68
N MET A 491 -19.32 -15.84 0.65
CA MET A 491 -18.20 -16.53 1.30
C MET A 491 -18.13 -18.01 0.90
N THR A 492 -19.26 -18.71 0.82
CA THR A 492 -19.34 -20.11 0.38
C THR A 492 -18.89 -20.25 -1.07
N ILE A 493 -19.37 -19.39 -1.98
CA ILE A 493 -18.92 -19.34 -3.37
C ILE A 493 -17.40 -19.13 -3.44
N PHE A 494 -16.85 -18.26 -2.59
CA PHE A 494 -15.41 -18.05 -2.54
C PHE A 494 -14.68 -19.32 -2.10
N GLU A 495 -15.05 -19.90 -0.95
CA GLU A 495 -14.40 -21.09 -0.38
C GLU A 495 -14.49 -22.33 -1.28
N ASP A 496 -15.59 -22.51 -2.02
CA ASP A 496 -15.76 -23.65 -2.93
C ASP A 496 -14.94 -23.53 -4.22
N ASN A 497 -14.48 -22.32 -4.56
CA ASN A 497 -13.66 -22.05 -5.75
C ASN A 497 -12.16 -21.87 -5.42
N ILE A 498 -11.77 -21.98 -4.15
CA ILE A 498 -10.35 -22.12 -3.79
C ILE A 498 -9.98 -23.58 -4.04
N PRO A 499 -8.95 -23.88 -4.84
CA PRO A 499 -8.47 -25.26 -4.94
C PRO A 499 -8.18 -25.77 -3.54
N ALA A 500 -8.71 -26.95 -3.20
CA ALA A 500 -8.31 -27.62 -1.97
C ALA A 500 -6.81 -27.91 -2.10
N ASP A 501 -6.00 -27.21 -1.29
CA ASP A 501 -4.55 -27.40 -1.22
C ASP A 501 -4.17 -28.87 -0.98
#